data_AF-A0A934R9J0-F1
#
_entry.id   AF-A0A934R9J0-F1
#
_cell.length_a   1.000
_cell.length_b   1.000
_cell.length_c   1.000
_cell.angle_alpha   90.00
_cell.angle_beta   90.00
_cell.angle_gamma   90.00
#
_symmetry.space_group_name_H-M   'P 1'
#
loop_
_entity.id
_entity.type
_entity.pdbx_description
1 polymer ?
#
loop_
_entity_poly.entity_id
_entity_poly.type
_entity_poly.pdbx_seq_one_letter_code
_entity_poly.pdbx_strand_id
1 'polypeptide(L)'
;MKPSNSLTTLLSLMAVVGVGSSPASASTLEDWQFNEAADTPFTGLVNSAGTAAWAGNVANVATDGSGHLVFSVSVDDPETTEVDESTDNLFRTTDVTTPGATTGKFELAFTYQSATLAGGDATGANVGFTVRNSSNVDLLNVRLQKQNGDLRLQRRNSSTGLNTDLEDFAQTSLTGPLEVRVIFDMDSDTYDVYWTPDGQPQRCQTNIPMDITGSTLDRLRLYASTNATDWGATDEVAVDFLTLSTYTDPPVAPAIEDWQFNIDGESLGNAQNDAGTGTLGGNADNAVTSGGNMVFTQGTSDTDSIFRNGDITTPDQTTGRFGMEWFVPSATLSGGDVTGANVGFGMRDKGAGTDLFIVRLHRQNSSLLLQTRVGNTNTTLVDFGVTTITDLNVSVVADLDTDTFDVHWQLGDGIGNCVSGIAMAATGLEFDQVRTTANTNTLDWGAADEVLVDYLVIRDLNAPTDLSLSIVQGPGAGEITLVWPIATPANAVLEESTDLGASDAWEQVVGVPVENGDNFELTISTPGTPANFYRLNTP
;
A
#
# COMPACT_ATOMS: atom_id res chain seq x y z
N MET A 1 47.05 -38.48 7.31
CA MET A 1 46.82 -38.46 8.77
C MET A 1 45.96 -37.26 9.08
N LYS A 2 44.82 -37.50 9.76
CA LYS A 2 43.74 -36.64 10.33
C LYS A 2 43.80 -35.09 10.22
N PRO A 3 42.66 -34.36 10.36
CA PRO A 3 41.26 -34.82 10.49
C PRO A 3 40.22 -34.06 9.63
N SER A 4 39.04 -34.69 9.56
CA SER A 4 37.73 -34.11 9.22
C SER A 4 37.21 -33.20 10.33
N ASN A 5 36.62 -32.06 9.96
CA ASN A 5 35.53 -31.29 10.56
C ASN A 5 35.05 -30.38 9.42
N SER A 6 33.77 -30.26 9.10
CA SER A 6 32.79 -29.60 9.94
C SER A 6 31.36 -30.00 9.58
N LEU A 7 30.53 -30.10 10.62
CA LEU A 7 29.08 -29.91 10.57
C LEU A 7 28.73 -28.72 9.66
N THR A 8 27.77 -28.91 8.76
CA THR A 8 27.01 -27.81 8.18
C THR A 8 25.56 -28.05 8.56
N THR A 9 25.15 -27.38 9.63
CA THR A 9 23.75 -27.22 10.02
C THR A 9 23.11 -26.35 8.95
N LEU A 10 22.19 -26.89 8.17
CA LEU A 10 21.32 -26.09 7.31
C LEU A 10 20.37 -25.31 8.23
N LEU A 11 20.58 -24.01 8.35
CA LEU A 11 19.57 -23.08 8.82
C LEU A 11 18.76 -22.68 7.59
N SER A 12 17.52 -23.18 7.48
CA SER A 12 16.57 -22.73 6.46
C SER A 12 16.01 -21.39 6.92
N LEU A 13 16.60 -20.29 6.42
CA LEU A 13 16.04 -18.96 6.51
C LEU A 13 15.34 -18.70 5.17
N MET A 14 14.06 -19.06 5.06
CA MET A 14 13.18 -18.53 4.02
C MET A 14 12.66 -17.18 4.53
N ALA A 15 13.44 -16.13 4.27
CA ALA A 15 12.90 -14.78 4.25
C ALA A 15 12.23 -14.60 2.88
N VAL A 16 10.92 -14.36 2.89
CA VAL A 16 10.16 -13.87 1.74
C VAL A 16 10.87 -12.62 1.22
N VAL A 17 11.26 -12.67 -0.05
CA VAL A 17 11.95 -11.58 -0.76
C VAL A 17 10.91 -10.52 -1.09
N GLY A 18 10.75 -9.55 -0.19
CA GLY A 18 10.25 -8.22 -0.51
C GLY A 18 11.45 -7.31 -0.76
N VAL A 19 11.65 -6.89 -2.01
CA VAL A 19 12.72 -5.98 -2.41
C VAL A 19 12.45 -4.56 -1.90
N GLY A 20 13.42 -4.01 -1.16
CA GLY A 20 13.93 -2.66 -1.43
C GLY A 20 13.15 -1.44 -0.93
N SER A 21 12.90 -1.33 0.37
CA SER A 21 13.05 -0.08 1.13
C SER A 21 13.49 -0.51 2.53
N SER A 22 14.26 0.28 3.29
CA SER A 22 14.58 -0.06 4.69
C SER A 22 13.33 -0.62 5.37
N PRO A 23 13.33 -1.87 5.85
CA PRO A 23 12.09 -2.44 6.35
C PRO A 23 11.60 -1.54 7.46
N ALA A 24 10.34 -1.15 7.39
CA ALA A 24 9.61 -0.67 8.55
C ALA A 24 10.09 -1.47 9.76
N SER A 25 10.51 -0.80 10.83
CA SER A 25 11.02 -1.48 12.03
C SER A 25 9.85 -2.19 12.72
N ALA A 26 9.50 -3.36 12.21
CA ALA A 26 8.45 -4.21 12.75
C ALA A 26 9.06 -5.14 13.80
N SER A 27 8.55 -5.06 15.03
CA SER A 27 8.84 -6.05 16.07
C SER A 27 7.74 -7.08 16.06
N THR A 28 8.09 -8.35 15.81
CA THR A 28 7.13 -9.45 15.92
C THR A 28 6.73 -9.62 17.38
N LEU A 29 5.43 -9.56 17.66
CA LEU A 29 4.85 -9.74 18.99
C LEU A 29 4.43 -11.19 19.22
N GLU A 30 3.75 -11.78 18.25
CA GLU A 30 3.32 -13.18 18.25
C GLU A 30 3.61 -13.83 16.91
N ASP A 31 3.99 -15.11 16.93
CA ASP A 31 4.35 -15.84 15.72
C ASP A 31 4.07 -17.35 15.84
N TRP A 32 3.03 -17.82 15.14
CA TRP A 32 2.74 -19.25 14.98
C TRP A 32 2.98 -19.67 13.54
N GLN A 33 3.98 -20.54 13.34
CA GLN A 33 4.38 -21.07 12.03
C GLN A 33 3.87 -22.50 11.78
N PHE A 34 3.12 -23.07 12.72
CA PHE A 34 2.49 -24.40 12.65
C PHE A 34 3.40 -25.57 12.20
N ASN A 35 4.70 -25.48 12.49
CA ASN A 35 5.73 -26.46 12.12
C ASN A 35 5.78 -27.71 13.02
N GLU A 36 4.82 -27.87 13.93
CA GLU A 36 4.74 -29.03 14.81
C GLU A 36 4.41 -30.32 14.04
N ALA A 37 4.65 -31.47 14.68
CA ALA A 37 4.29 -32.77 14.10
C ALA A 37 2.77 -32.86 13.85
N ALA A 38 2.35 -33.70 12.89
CA ALA A 38 0.95 -33.94 12.61
C ALA A 38 0.15 -34.29 13.88
N ASP A 39 -1.12 -33.91 13.89
CA ASP A 39 -2.08 -34.09 14.98
C ASP A 39 -1.72 -33.30 16.26
N THR A 40 -0.87 -32.26 16.18
CA THR A 40 -0.61 -31.37 17.32
C THR A 40 -1.80 -30.43 17.54
N PRO A 41 -2.49 -30.48 18.70
CA PRO A 41 -3.65 -29.63 18.96
C PRO A 41 -3.25 -28.25 19.47
N PHE A 42 -4.23 -27.34 19.64
CA PHE A 42 -4.02 -25.96 20.12
C PHE A 42 -3.04 -25.77 21.28
N THR A 43 -3.18 -26.55 22.36
CA THR A 43 -2.30 -26.40 23.54
C THR A 43 -0.84 -26.79 23.27
N GLY A 44 -0.56 -27.45 22.15
CA GLY A 44 0.78 -27.83 21.71
C GLY A 44 1.41 -26.88 20.69
N LEU A 45 0.66 -25.88 20.19
CA LEU A 45 1.17 -24.92 19.22
C LEU A 45 2.21 -24.00 19.88
N VAL A 46 3.33 -23.81 19.20
CA VAL A 46 4.48 -23.02 19.67
C VAL A 46 4.39 -21.61 19.09
N ASN A 47 4.49 -20.63 19.98
CA ASN A 47 4.68 -19.24 19.61
C ASN A 47 6.18 -18.91 19.62
N SER A 48 6.71 -18.47 18.48
CA SER A 48 8.14 -18.28 18.24
C SER A 48 8.66 -16.89 18.62
N ALA A 49 7.77 -15.90 18.80
CA ALA A 49 8.14 -14.51 19.08
C ALA A 49 7.56 -13.95 20.40
N GLY A 50 6.56 -14.60 20.99
CA GLY A 50 5.83 -14.11 22.15
C GLY A 50 5.54 -15.16 23.23
N THR A 51 4.71 -14.77 24.21
CA THR A 51 4.26 -15.62 25.33
C THR A 51 2.81 -16.05 25.20
N ALA A 52 2.07 -15.55 24.19
CA ALA A 52 0.71 -15.96 23.94
C ALA A 52 0.64 -17.47 23.65
N ALA A 53 -0.31 -18.15 24.27
CA ALA A 53 -0.53 -19.58 24.12
C ALA A 53 -2.02 -19.89 23.97
N TRP A 54 -2.35 -20.79 23.05
CA TRP A 54 -3.72 -21.25 22.87
C TRP A 54 -4.12 -22.26 23.94
N ALA A 55 -5.40 -22.25 24.32
CA ALA A 55 -5.96 -23.16 25.31
C ALA A 55 -7.22 -23.86 24.77
N GLY A 56 -7.58 -24.99 25.37
CA GLY A 56 -8.82 -25.71 25.06
C GLY A 56 -8.77 -26.44 23.72
N ASN A 57 -8.17 -27.63 23.70
CA ASN A 57 -8.10 -28.48 22.52
C ASN A 57 -9.48 -28.81 21.97
N VAL A 58 -9.55 -29.00 20.65
CA VAL A 58 -10.71 -29.51 19.92
C VAL A 58 -10.23 -30.60 18.97
N ALA A 59 -11.08 -31.57 18.70
CA ALA A 59 -10.72 -32.71 17.85
C ALA A 59 -10.58 -32.33 16.37
N ASN A 60 -11.26 -31.27 15.94
CA ASN A 60 -11.39 -30.88 14.55
C ASN A 60 -10.41 -29.79 14.10
N VAL A 61 -9.42 -29.47 14.94
CA VAL A 61 -8.31 -28.58 14.60
C VAL A 61 -6.99 -29.11 15.14
N ALA A 62 -6.03 -29.34 14.24
CA ALA A 62 -4.68 -29.76 14.56
C ALA A 62 -3.72 -29.40 13.43
N THR A 63 -2.41 -29.49 13.68
CA THR A 63 -1.42 -29.36 12.60
C THR A 63 -1.39 -30.61 11.72
N ASP A 64 -1.03 -30.45 10.45
CA ASP A 64 -0.90 -31.56 9.49
C ASP A 64 0.53 -32.13 9.39
N GLY A 65 1.49 -31.53 10.09
CA GLY A 65 2.90 -31.90 10.04
C GLY A 65 3.66 -31.37 8.81
N SER A 66 3.02 -30.59 7.95
CA SER A 66 3.60 -29.95 6.77
C SER A 66 3.77 -28.44 6.93
N GLY A 67 3.47 -27.89 8.13
CA GLY A 67 3.55 -26.46 8.42
C GLY A 67 2.19 -25.77 8.43
N HIS A 68 1.07 -26.50 8.55
CA HIS A 68 -0.25 -25.89 8.48
C HIS A 68 -1.13 -26.27 9.66
N LEU A 69 -1.94 -25.31 10.14
CA LEU A 69 -3.05 -25.56 11.04
C LEU A 69 -4.31 -25.85 10.22
N VAL A 70 -4.88 -27.04 10.38
CA VAL A 70 -6.01 -27.53 9.59
C VAL A 70 -7.29 -27.51 10.39
N PHE A 71 -8.33 -26.89 9.83
CA PHE A 71 -9.70 -26.89 10.33
C PHE A 71 -10.54 -27.87 9.51
N SER A 72 -11.25 -28.75 10.21
CA SER A 72 -12.16 -29.73 9.60
C SER A 72 -13.51 -29.71 10.29
N VAL A 73 -14.48 -30.41 9.71
CA VAL A 73 -15.78 -30.60 10.34
C VAL A 73 -15.62 -31.30 11.69
N SER A 74 -16.36 -30.85 12.69
CA SER A 74 -16.55 -31.63 13.91
C SER A 74 -17.38 -32.87 13.59
N VAL A 75 -16.77 -34.04 13.65
CA VAL A 75 -17.52 -35.31 13.65
C VAL A 75 -17.66 -35.75 15.09
N ASP A 76 -18.89 -35.81 15.59
CA ASP A 76 -19.22 -36.55 16.79
C ASP A 76 -18.59 -37.94 16.67
N ASP A 77 -17.74 -38.33 17.62
CA ASP A 77 -17.13 -39.66 17.64
C ASP A 77 -18.27 -40.71 17.72
N PRO A 78 -18.49 -41.52 16.65
CA PRO A 78 -19.58 -42.48 16.64
C PRO A 78 -19.40 -43.61 17.66
N GLU A 79 -18.23 -43.73 18.31
CA GLU A 79 -17.92 -44.75 19.30
C GLU A 79 -18.17 -44.32 20.75
N THR A 80 -18.39 -43.02 20.99
CA THR A 80 -18.77 -42.51 22.32
C THR A 80 -20.26 -42.14 22.33
N THR A 81 -21.03 -42.74 23.24
CA THR A 81 -22.43 -42.35 23.48
C THR A 81 -22.58 -40.99 24.18
N GLU A 82 -21.49 -40.24 24.33
CA GLU A 82 -21.53 -38.86 24.76
C GLU A 82 -21.71 -37.99 23.52
N VAL A 83 -22.97 -37.65 23.28
CA VAL A 83 -23.35 -36.57 22.39
C VAL A 83 -22.73 -35.29 22.97
N ASP A 84 -21.59 -34.83 22.45
CA ASP A 84 -21.09 -33.49 22.77
C ASP A 84 -21.81 -32.46 21.90
N GLU A 85 -23.12 -32.36 22.08
CA GLU A 85 -24.00 -31.36 21.44
C GLU A 85 -23.73 -29.92 21.92
N SER A 86 -22.56 -29.63 22.50
CA SER A 86 -22.20 -28.29 22.96
C SER A 86 -20.80 -27.83 22.53
N THR A 87 -20.76 -27.29 21.31
CA THR A 87 -19.89 -26.18 20.81
C THR A 87 -18.83 -26.49 19.75
N ASP A 88 -19.23 -27.15 18.65
CA ASP A 88 -18.47 -27.26 17.39
C ASP A 88 -17.95 -25.94 16.81
N ASN A 89 -18.49 -24.79 17.25
CA ASN A 89 -17.96 -23.49 16.89
C ASN A 89 -16.77 -23.15 17.80
N LEU A 90 -15.61 -23.04 17.17
CA LEU A 90 -14.36 -22.72 17.80
C LEU A 90 -14.25 -21.22 18.03
N PHE A 91 -14.22 -20.81 19.29
CA PHE A 91 -13.85 -19.46 19.68
C PHE A 91 -12.70 -19.56 20.67
N ARG A 92 -11.49 -19.29 20.21
CA ARG A 92 -10.27 -19.34 21.05
C ARG A 92 -9.67 -17.97 21.16
N THR A 93 -9.21 -17.65 22.35
CA THR A 93 -8.64 -16.35 22.66
C THR A 93 -7.42 -16.56 23.53
N THR A 94 -6.39 -15.78 23.26
CA THR A 94 -5.16 -15.76 24.04
C THR A 94 -4.78 -14.31 24.31
N ASP A 95 -4.21 -14.03 25.48
CA ASP A 95 -3.67 -12.72 25.80
C ASP A 95 -2.39 -12.51 24.99
N VAL A 96 -2.23 -11.34 24.36
CA VAL A 96 -0.99 -11.00 23.66
C VAL A 96 0.12 -10.73 24.68
N THR A 97 1.37 -10.87 24.26
CA THR A 97 2.60 -10.74 25.05
C THR A 97 2.70 -9.40 25.75
N THR A 98 2.26 -8.34 25.08
CA THR A 98 2.21 -6.97 25.64
C THR A 98 0.79 -6.40 25.53
N PRO A 99 -0.13 -6.78 26.43
CA PRO A 99 -1.51 -6.33 26.37
C PRO A 99 -1.65 -4.88 26.84
N GLY A 100 -2.77 -4.25 26.49
CA GLY A 100 -3.14 -2.91 26.94
C GLY A 100 -2.61 -1.77 26.06
N ALA A 101 -2.17 -2.05 24.83
CA ALA A 101 -1.75 -1.00 23.91
C ALA A 101 -2.96 -0.14 23.49
N THR A 102 -2.84 1.18 23.63
CA THR A 102 -3.85 2.18 23.26
C THR A 102 -3.41 3.08 22.10
N THR A 103 -2.19 2.89 21.61
CA THR A 103 -1.55 3.73 20.57
C THR A 103 -0.66 2.84 19.71
N GLY A 104 -0.30 3.32 18.53
CA GLY A 104 0.57 2.63 17.59
C GLY A 104 -0.18 1.80 16.56
N LYS A 105 0.56 1.43 15.52
CA LYS A 105 0.10 0.58 14.43
C LYS A 105 0.62 -0.84 14.58
N PHE A 106 -0.17 -1.79 14.12
CA PHE A 106 0.11 -3.22 14.22
C PHE A 106 -0.31 -3.92 12.94
N GLU A 107 0.31 -5.06 12.65
CA GLU A 107 -0.06 -5.91 11.53
C GLU A 107 -0.41 -7.31 12.02
N LEU A 108 -1.58 -7.79 11.63
CA LEU A 108 -2.00 -9.19 11.75
C LEU A 108 -1.91 -9.84 10.37
N ALA A 109 -1.06 -10.84 10.20
CA ALA A 109 -0.87 -11.50 8.91
C ALA A 109 -1.07 -13.02 9.02
N PHE A 110 -1.70 -13.59 8.00
CA PHE A 110 -1.94 -15.03 7.87
C PHE A 110 -2.21 -15.41 6.41
N THR A 111 -1.99 -16.67 6.07
CA THR A 111 -2.28 -17.21 4.73
C THR A 111 -3.20 -18.41 4.84
N TYR A 112 -4.33 -18.38 4.13
CA TYR A 112 -5.09 -19.60 3.86
C TYR A 112 -4.36 -20.37 2.77
N GLN A 113 -3.64 -21.41 3.14
CA GLN A 113 -2.90 -22.25 2.19
C GLN A 113 -3.86 -22.97 1.24
N SER A 114 -5.00 -23.42 1.76
CA SER A 114 -6.07 -24.03 1.00
C SER A 114 -7.41 -23.85 1.74
N ALA A 115 -8.50 -23.90 0.99
CA ALA A 115 -9.84 -23.98 1.58
C ALA A 115 -10.79 -24.68 0.61
N THR A 116 -11.62 -25.57 1.14
CA THR A 116 -12.75 -26.21 0.45
C THR A 116 -13.92 -26.29 1.42
N LEU A 117 -14.97 -25.52 1.15
CA LEU A 117 -16.25 -25.52 1.87
C LEU A 117 -17.38 -25.85 0.89
N ALA A 118 -17.40 -27.10 0.41
CA ALA A 118 -18.32 -27.55 -0.64
C ALA A 118 -19.60 -28.21 -0.08
N GLY A 119 -19.53 -28.85 1.08
CA GLY A 119 -20.67 -29.46 1.74
C GLY A 119 -21.34 -28.54 2.78
N GLY A 120 -22.24 -29.10 3.59
CA GLY A 120 -23.01 -28.33 4.57
C GLY A 120 -23.98 -27.32 3.95
N ASP A 121 -24.50 -26.42 4.78
CA ASP A 121 -25.43 -25.37 4.38
C ASP A 121 -24.78 -24.32 3.46
N ALA A 122 -25.61 -23.51 2.82
CA ALA A 122 -25.16 -22.45 1.91
C ALA A 122 -24.52 -21.24 2.64
N THR A 123 -24.57 -21.20 3.98
CA THR A 123 -24.03 -20.13 4.82
C THR A 123 -23.56 -20.70 6.14
N GLY A 124 -22.65 -20.01 6.82
CA GLY A 124 -22.32 -20.27 8.23
C GLY A 124 -20.88 -20.75 8.44
N ALA A 125 -20.38 -21.60 7.55
CA ALA A 125 -19.00 -22.09 7.61
C ALA A 125 -18.01 -20.93 7.47
N ASN A 126 -17.11 -20.77 8.44
CA ASN A 126 -16.08 -19.74 8.40
C ASN A 126 -14.85 -20.13 9.21
N VAL A 127 -13.72 -19.53 8.84
CA VAL A 127 -12.47 -19.48 9.59
C VAL A 127 -11.95 -18.05 9.51
N GLY A 128 -11.48 -17.51 10.63
CA GLY A 128 -10.93 -16.16 10.66
C GLY A 128 -10.17 -15.83 11.94
N PHE A 129 -9.52 -14.67 11.88
CA PHE A 129 -8.66 -14.14 12.93
C PHE A 129 -9.05 -12.69 13.23
N THR A 130 -8.87 -12.29 14.49
CA THR A 130 -9.25 -10.96 14.99
C THR A 130 -8.44 -10.61 16.23
N VAL A 131 -8.36 -9.33 16.55
CA VAL A 131 -7.84 -8.81 17.81
C VAL A 131 -8.97 -8.26 18.69
N ARG A 132 -8.79 -8.31 20.01
CA ARG A 132 -9.81 -7.92 20.99
C ARG A 132 -9.23 -7.12 22.15
N ASN A 133 -10.12 -6.47 22.87
CA ASN A 133 -9.83 -5.95 24.20
C ASN A 133 -10.04 -6.98 25.32
N SER A 134 -9.64 -6.61 26.53
CA SER A 134 -9.75 -7.40 27.76
C SER A 134 -11.19 -7.76 28.15
N SER A 135 -12.18 -7.01 27.64
CA SER A 135 -13.61 -7.27 27.81
C SER A 135 -14.18 -8.24 26.77
N ASN A 136 -13.32 -8.85 25.94
CA ASN A 136 -13.73 -9.73 24.85
C ASN A 136 -14.67 -9.03 23.86
N VAL A 137 -14.33 -7.81 23.45
CA VAL A 137 -14.95 -7.14 22.31
C VAL A 137 -13.96 -7.18 21.15
N ASP A 138 -14.39 -7.67 19.99
CA ASP A 138 -13.57 -7.66 18.77
C ASP A 138 -13.32 -6.21 18.35
N LEU A 139 -12.09 -5.87 17.97
CA LEU A 139 -11.75 -4.54 17.43
C LEU A 139 -11.96 -4.47 15.92
N LEU A 140 -11.75 -5.60 15.24
CA LEU A 140 -11.90 -5.78 13.80
C LEU A 140 -12.19 -7.25 13.52
N ASN A 141 -12.66 -7.62 12.35
CA ASN A 141 -12.94 -9.03 12.06
C ASN A 141 -12.81 -9.30 10.57
N VAL A 142 -11.89 -10.21 10.20
CA VAL A 142 -11.67 -10.69 8.83
C VAL A 142 -11.76 -12.22 8.80
N ARG A 143 -12.47 -12.78 7.82
CA ARG A 143 -12.73 -14.22 7.67
C ARG A 143 -12.81 -14.65 6.22
N LEU A 144 -12.43 -15.90 5.99
CA LEU A 144 -12.98 -16.69 4.91
C LEU A 144 -14.32 -17.29 5.36
N GLN A 145 -15.39 -17.06 4.60
CA GLN A 145 -16.73 -17.53 4.91
C GLN A 145 -17.40 -18.13 3.67
N LYS A 146 -18.16 -19.21 3.84
CA LYS A 146 -19.17 -19.65 2.89
C LYS A 146 -20.45 -18.82 3.05
N GLN A 147 -20.90 -18.20 1.96
CA GLN A 147 -22.16 -17.46 1.93
C GLN A 147 -22.82 -17.61 0.56
N ASN A 148 -24.13 -17.89 0.56
CA ASN A 148 -24.91 -18.15 -0.66
C ASN A 148 -24.33 -19.28 -1.54
N GLY A 149 -23.58 -20.20 -0.95
CA GLY A 149 -22.94 -21.32 -1.66
C GLY A 149 -21.51 -21.06 -2.12
N ASP A 150 -21.02 -19.82 -2.06
CA ASP A 150 -19.67 -19.45 -2.52
C ASP A 150 -18.76 -19.06 -1.35
N LEU A 151 -17.44 -19.26 -1.52
CA LEU A 151 -16.42 -18.74 -0.65
C LEU A 151 -16.27 -17.23 -0.85
N ARG A 152 -16.13 -16.53 0.26
CA ARG A 152 -15.91 -15.09 0.29
C ARG A 152 -14.88 -14.72 1.35
N LEU A 153 -13.98 -13.80 1.01
CA LEU A 153 -13.24 -13.07 2.04
C LEU A 153 -14.12 -11.92 2.49
N GLN A 154 -14.38 -11.81 3.78
CA GLN A 154 -15.27 -10.82 4.35
C GLN A 154 -14.65 -10.13 5.53
N ARG A 155 -15.03 -8.85 5.69
CA ARG A 155 -14.96 -8.20 6.99
C ARG A 155 -16.34 -8.15 7.63
N ARG A 156 -16.38 -8.27 8.95
CA ARG A 156 -17.62 -8.14 9.73
C ARG A 156 -17.46 -7.03 10.73
N ASN A 157 -18.47 -6.20 10.88
CA ASN A 157 -18.57 -5.34 12.05
C ASN A 157 -19.34 -6.07 13.14
N SER A 158 -18.63 -6.47 14.21
CA SER A 158 -19.17 -7.33 15.27
C SER A 158 -20.22 -6.60 16.12
N SER A 159 -20.12 -5.28 16.23
CA SER A 159 -21.06 -4.42 16.96
C SER A 159 -22.41 -4.27 16.26
N THR A 160 -22.41 -4.19 14.92
CA THR A 160 -23.62 -4.00 14.10
C THR A 160 -24.13 -5.29 13.45
N GLY A 161 -23.28 -6.31 13.34
CA GLY A 161 -23.54 -7.54 12.60
C GLY A 161 -23.44 -7.40 11.08
N LEU A 162 -23.03 -6.24 10.56
CA LEU A 162 -22.88 -6.01 9.12
C LEU A 162 -21.71 -6.83 8.56
N ASN A 163 -21.95 -7.56 7.46
CA ASN A 163 -20.91 -8.22 6.69
C ASN A 163 -20.68 -7.45 5.40
N THR A 164 -19.42 -7.23 5.06
CA THR A 164 -19.00 -6.62 3.81
C THR A 164 -18.06 -7.58 3.09
N ASP A 165 -18.42 -7.93 1.86
CA ASP A 165 -17.55 -8.72 0.99
C ASP A 165 -16.31 -7.90 0.62
N LEU A 166 -15.13 -8.49 0.84
CA LEU A 166 -13.86 -8.02 0.29
C LEU A 166 -13.60 -8.70 -1.05
N GLU A 167 -13.88 -10.01 -1.12
CA GLU A 167 -13.74 -10.84 -2.31
C GLU A 167 -14.89 -11.86 -2.38
N ASP A 168 -15.45 -12.06 -3.57
CA ASP A 168 -16.31 -13.21 -3.88
C ASP A 168 -15.59 -14.12 -4.88
N PHE A 169 -15.23 -15.33 -4.45
CA PHE A 169 -14.47 -16.26 -5.27
C PHE A 169 -15.37 -17.00 -6.28
N ALA A 170 -16.70 -16.89 -6.15
CA ALA A 170 -17.70 -17.59 -6.98
C ALA A 170 -17.47 -19.11 -7.10
N GLN A 171 -16.87 -19.70 -6.06
CA GLN A 171 -16.46 -21.10 -5.97
C GLN A 171 -16.52 -21.56 -4.53
N THR A 172 -16.65 -22.86 -4.29
CA THR A 172 -16.61 -23.47 -2.95
C THR A 172 -15.19 -23.77 -2.46
N SER A 173 -14.18 -23.55 -3.30
CA SER A 173 -12.77 -23.82 -2.97
C SER A 173 -11.87 -22.71 -3.49
N LEU A 174 -10.79 -22.42 -2.77
CA LEU A 174 -9.73 -21.56 -3.28
C LEU A 174 -8.94 -22.32 -4.36
N THR A 175 -8.50 -21.61 -5.40
CA THR A 175 -7.69 -22.19 -6.49
C THR A 175 -6.21 -22.33 -6.12
N GLY A 176 -5.78 -21.67 -5.05
CA GLY A 176 -4.44 -21.68 -4.48
C GLY A 176 -4.41 -20.85 -3.18
N PRO A 177 -3.22 -20.52 -2.65
CA PRO A 177 -3.09 -19.75 -1.42
C PRO A 177 -3.76 -18.38 -1.50
N LEU A 178 -4.29 -17.92 -0.36
CA LEU A 178 -4.82 -16.57 -0.17
C LEU A 178 -4.09 -15.92 1.00
N GLU A 179 -3.22 -14.98 0.69
CA GLU A 179 -2.51 -14.17 1.69
C GLU A 179 -3.42 -13.06 2.20
N VAL A 180 -3.41 -12.80 3.51
CA VAL A 180 -4.18 -11.73 4.14
C VAL A 180 -3.29 -10.99 5.14
N ARG A 181 -3.29 -9.66 5.06
CA ARG A 181 -2.66 -8.76 6.02
C ARG A 181 -3.67 -7.73 6.48
N VAL A 182 -3.73 -7.50 7.78
CA VAL A 182 -4.58 -6.49 8.41
C VAL A 182 -3.69 -5.54 9.17
N ILE A 183 -3.56 -4.31 8.69
CA ILE A 183 -2.82 -3.25 9.38
C ILE A 183 -3.85 -2.45 10.16
N PHE A 184 -3.67 -2.29 11.46
CA PHE A 184 -4.63 -1.58 12.31
C PHE A 184 -3.93 -0.56 13.17
N ASP A 185 -4.55 0.62 13.28
CA ASP A 185 -4.01 1.80 13.91
C ASP A 185 -4.85 2.17 15.13
N MET A 186 -4.27 1.97 16.32
CA MET A 186 -4.92 2.28 17.58
C MET A 186 -5.05 3.79 17.83
N ASP A 187 -4.28 4.63 17.11
CA ASP A 187 -4.34 6.09 17.24
C ASP A 187 -5.52 6.69 16.46
N SER A 188 -5.83 6.12 15.28
CA SER A 188 -6.94 6.57 14.43
C SER A 188 -8.22 5.73 14.57
N ASP A 189 -8.19 4.60 15.30
CA ASP A 189 -9.27 3.62 15.39
C ASP A 189 -9.70 3.08 14.00
N THR A 190 -8.74 2.92 13.10
CA THR A 190 -8.97 2.38 11.75
C THR A 190 -8.12 1.16 11.46
N TYR A 191 -8.51 0.39 10.45
CA TYR A 191 -7.71 -0.70 9.93
C TYR A 191 -7.83 -0.80 8.40
N ASP A 192 -6.83 -1.42 7.82
CA ASP A 192 -6.69 -1.70 6.42
C ASP A 192 -6.63 -3.23 6.25
N VAL A 193 -7.22 -3.74 5.17
CA VAL A 193 -7.14 -5.16 4.82
C VAL A 193 -6.56 -5.26 3.43
N TYR A 194 -5.46 -6.01 3.33
CA TYR A 194 -4.79 -6.37 2.09
C TYR A 194 -4.96 -7.87 1.86
N TRP A 195 -5.28 -8.28 0.64
CA TRP A 195 -5.38 -9.69 0.28
C TRP A 195 -4.83 -9.98 -1.10
N THR A 196 -4.16 -11.13 -1.24
CA THR A 196 -3.54 -11.57 -2.49
C THR A 196 -4.07 -12.96 -2.84
N PRO A 197 -5.03 -13.08 -3.78
CA PRO A 197 -5.41 -14.39 -4.32
C PRO A 197 -4.28 -14.98 -5.17
N ASP A 198 -4.15 -16.31 -5.19
CA ASP A 198 -3.09 -17.01 -5.93
C ASP A 198 -2.99 -16.57 -7.41
N GLY A 199 -1.78 -16.16 -7.79
CA GLY A 199 -1.47 -15.68 -9.14
C GLY A 199 -2.24 -14.43 -9.58
N GLN A 200 -2.87 -13.70 -8.66
CA GLN A 200 -3.59 -12.45 -8.94
C GLN A 200 -2.93 -11.25 -8.26
N PRO A 201 -3.14 -10.03 -8.81
CA PRO A 201 -2.82 -8.77 -8.14
C PRO A 201 -3.36 -8.72 -6.71
N GLN A 202 -2.56 -8.17 -5.79
CA GLN A 202 -3.03 -7.85 -4.44
C GLN A 202 -4.11 -6.77 -4.51
N ARG A 203 -5.04 -6.80 -3.57
CA ARG A 203 -6.14 -5.84 -3.43
C ARG A 203 -6.18 -5.33 -2.00
N CYS A 204 -6.77 -4.16 -1.80
CA CYS A 204 -7.00 -3.67 -0.44
C CYS A 204 -8.27 -2.83 -0.28
N GLN A 205 -8.73 -2.76 0.97
CA GLN A 205 -9.59 -1.71 1.48
C GLN A 205 -8.86 -1.03 2.65
N THR A 206 -8.79 0.29 2.64
CA THR A 206 -8.09 1.08 3.66
C THR A 206 -9.03 2.05 4.38
N ASN A 207 -8.58 2.59 5.51
CA ASN A 207 -9.32 3.54 6.35
C ASN A 207 -10.67 2.98 6.82
N ILE A 208 -10.70 1.70 7.21
CA ILE A 208 -11.92 1.03 7.68
C ILE A 208 -12.09 1.31 9.18
N PRO A 209 -13.22 1.83 9.64
CA PRO A 209 -13.43 2.04 11.07
C PRO A 209 -13.43 0.73 11.86
N MET A 210 -12.72 0.70 12.99
CA MET A 210 -12.80 -0.40 13.95
C MET A 210 -14.21 -0.57 14.52
N ASP A 211 -14.50 -1.76 15.05
CA ASP A 211 -15.78 -2.14 15.66
C ASP A 211 -16.08 -1.34 16.93
N ILE A 212 -15.03 -0.83 17.58
CA ILE A 212 -15.06 0.01 18.78
C ILE A 212 -13.90 1.01 18.74
N THR A 213 -14.17 2.25 19.16
CA THR A 213 -13.19 3.35 19.20
C THR A 213 -12.59 3.52 20.60
N GLY A 214 -11.32 3.94 20.70
CA GLY A 214 -10.63 4.25 21.95
C GLY A 214 -10.46 3.03 22.87
N SER A 215 -10.23 1.86 22.27
CA SER A 215 -10.09 0.59 22.97
C SER A 215 -8.62 0.19 23.14
N THR A 216 -8.38 -0.96 23.76
CA THR A 216 -7.04 -1.55 23.94
C THR A 216 -6.87 -2.82 23.11
N LEU A 217 -5.66 -3.02 22.57
CA LEU A 217 -5.21 -4.32 22.08
C LEU A 217 -4.75 -5.17 23.27
N ASP A 218 -5.51 -6.22 23.60
CA ASP A 218 -5.19 -7.11 24.72
C ASP A 218 -5.06 -8.58 24.31
N ARG A 219 -5.76 -8.98 23.25
CA ARG A 219 -5.99 -10.38 22.94
C ARG A 219 -6.01 -10.64 21.44
N LEU A 220 -5.55 -11.82 21.07
CA LEU A 220 -5.79 -12.40 19.75
C LEU A 220 -6.91 -13.43 19.87
N ARG A 221 -7.77 -13.48 18.86
CA ARG A 221 -8.82 -14.50 18.74
C ARG A 221 -8.80 -15.14 17.38
N LEU A 222 -8.82 -16.47 17.44
CA LEU A 222 -9.20 -17.33 16.34
C LEU A 222 -10.69 -17.63 16.50
N TYR A 223 -11.42 -17.60 15.40
CA TYR A 223 -12.77 -18.11 15.38
C TYR A 223 -13.04 -18.95 14.12
N ALA A 224 -13.74 -20.05 14.31
CA ALA A 224 -14.22 -20.89 13.22
C ALA A 224 -15.60 -21.45 13.59
N SER A 225 -16.50 -21.54 12.62
CA SER A 225 -17.81 -22.17 12.83
C SER A 225 -17.84 -23.50 12.08
N THR A 226 -17.38 -24.57 12.72
CA THR A 226 -17.02 -25.88 12.12
C THR A 226 -18.05 -26.99 12.36
N ASN A 227 -19.28 -26.62 12.69
CA ASN A 227 -20.35 -27.58 12.97
C ASN A 227 -20.79 -28.35 11.72
N ALA A 228 -21.29 -29.56 11.90
CA ALA A 228 -21.69 -30.46 10.80
C ALA A 228 -22.95 -30.00 10.03
N THR A 229 -23.64 -28.94 10.47
CA THR A 229 -24.71 -28.31 9.69
C THR A 229 -24.11 -27.40 8.62
N ASP A 230 -23.12 -26.60 9.01
CA ASP A 230 -22.48 -25.61 8.15
C ASP A 230 -21.36 -26.21 7.29
N TRP A 231 -20.65 -27.24 7.78
CA TRP A 231 -19.53 -27.90 7.09
C TRP A 231 -19.92 -29.29 6.56
N GLY A 232 -19.42 -29.62 5.37
CA GLY A 232 -19.42 -30.96 4.82
C GLY A 232 -18.39 -31.89 5.46
N ALA A 233 -18.62 -33.20 5.36
CA ALA A 233 -17.73 -34.24 5.88
C ALA A 233 -16.29 -34.21 5.34
N THR A 234 -16.08 -33.54 4.19
CA THR A 234 -14.78 -33.40 3.52
C THR A 234 -14.34 -31.95 3.42
N ASP A 235 -15.04 -31.04 4.08
CA ASP A 235 -14.68 -29.62 4.06
C ASP A 235 -13.47 -29.40 4.96
N GLU A 236 -12.53 -28.58 4.48
CA GLU A 236 -11.24 -28.34 5.10
C GLU A 236 -10.76 -26.91 4.81
N VAL A 237 -10.13 -26.27 5.79
CA VAL A 237 -9.37 -25.03 5.60
C VAL A 237 -8.00 -25.20 6.25
N ALA A 238 -6.93 -24.94 5.52
CA ALA A 238 -5.56 -24.98 6.04
C ALA A 238 -4.98 -23.57 6.12
N VAL A 239 -4.37 -23.23 7.25
CA VAL A 239 -3.70 -21.94 7.49
C VAL A 239 -2.21 -22.17 7.69
N ASP A 240 -1.38 -21.43 6.95
CA ASP A 240 0.08 -21.61 6.93
C ASP A 240 0.77 -20.99 8.15
N PHE A 241 0.48 -19.74 8.46
CA PHE A 241 1.01 -19.06 9.64
C PHE A 241 0.02 -18.03 10.18
N LEU A 242 0.31 -17.55 11.39
CA LEU A 242 -0.37 -16.42 12.02
C LEU A 242 0.66 -15.57 12.76
N THR A 243 0.82 -14.32 12.37
CA THR A 243 1.72 -13.36 13.02
C THR A 243 0.99 -12.11 13.46
N LEU A 244 1.42 -11.56 14.60
CA LEU A 244 1.06 -10.21 15.04
C LEU A 244 2.37 -9.45 15.26
N SER A 245 2.52 -8.29 14.65
CA SER A 245 3.72 -7.45 14.78
C SER A 245 3.35 -5.99 14.99
N THR A 246 4.29 -5.18 15.49
CA THR A 246 4.18 -3.73 15.37
C THR A 246 4.38 -3.34 13.92
N TYR A 247 3.69 -2.30 13.49
CA TYR A 247 3.79 -1.75 12.15
C TYR A 247 4.27 -0.30 12.24
N THR A 248 5.15 0.08 11.33
CA THR A 248 5.54 1.48 11.14
C THR A 248 5.32 1.76 9.66
N ASP A 249 4.61 2.83 9.33
CA ASP A 249 4.50 3.20 7.93
C ASP A 249 5.91 3.45 7.37
N PRO A 250 6.17 3.09 6.11
CA PRO A 250 7.38 3.56 5.46
C PRO A 250 7.41 5.09 5.50
N PRO A 251 8.57 5.71 5.78
CA PRO A 251 8.67 7.15 5.80
C PRO A 251 8.30 7.73 4.44
N VAL A 252 7.64 8.89 4.44
CA VAL A 252 7.25 9.56 3.19
C VAL A 252 8.50 10.05 2.49
N ALA A 253 8.74 9.56 1.28
CA ALA A 253 9.87 9.99 0.49
C ALA A 253 9.73 11.45 0.02
N PRO A 254 10.84 12.21 -0.06
CA PRO A 254 10.81 13.57 -0.58
C PRO A 254 10.33 13.60 -2.03
N ALA A 255 9.68 14.71 -2.42
CA ALA A 255 9.24 14.91 -3.79
C ALA A 255 10.46 15.08 -4.69
N ILE A 256 10.46 14.44 -5.85
CA ILE A 256 11.41 14.68 -6.93
C ILE A 256 10.82 15.58 -8.02
N GLU A 257 9.49 15.63 -8.12
CA GLU A 257 8.70 16.62 -8.86
C GLU A 257 7.46 16.98 -8.03
N ASP A 258 7.10 18.26 -7.94
CA ASP A 258 5.92 18.71 -7.21
C ASP A 258 5.25 19.89 -7.91
N TRP A 259 4.07 19.67 -8.49
CA TRP A 259 3.25 20.73 -9.08
C TRP A 259 2.05 21.02 -8.18
N GLN A 260 2.06 22.14 -7.47
CA GLN A 260 0.98 22.58 -6.58
C GLN A 260 -0.02 23.56 -7.23
N PHE A 261 0.19 23.94 -8.50
CA PHE A 261 -0.70 24.82 -9.29
C PHE A 261 -1.15 26.14 -8.63
N ASN A 262 -0.34 26.68 -7.71
CA ASN A 262 -0.65 27.86 -6.90
C ASN A 262 -0.63 29.21 -7.67
N ILE A 263 -0.06 29.25 -8.87
CA ILE A 263 0.02 30.47 -9.68
C ILE A 263 -1.09 30.44 -10.72
N ASP A 264 -2.03 31.38 -10.65
CA ASP A 264 -3.15 31.49 -11.59
C ASP A 264 -2.74 31.91 -13.01
N GLY A 265 -3.45 31.38 -14.01
CA GLY A 265 -3.38 31.80 -15.40
C GLY A 265 -2.27 31.16 -16.23
N GLU A 266 -1.50 30.25 -15.66
CA GLU A 266 -0.47 29.50 -16.37
C GLU A 266 -1.08 28.33 -17.13
N SER A 267 -0.72 28.18 -18.41
CA SER A 267 -1.08 26.99 -19.18
C SER A 267 -0.26 25.79 -18.70
N LEU A 268 -0.76 24.56 -18.92
CA LEU A 268 -0.14 23.29 -18.52
C LEU A 268 1.39 23.24 -18.65
N GLY A 269 1.96 23.67 -19.78
CA GLY A 269 3.40 23.61 -20.03
C GLY A 269 4.25 24.62 -19.25
N ASN A 270 3.61 25.63 -18.67
CA ASN A 270 4.24 26.66 -17.84
C ASN A 270 3.97 26.45 -16.34
N ALA A 271 3.23 25.40 -15.95
CA ALA A 271 2.93 25.13 -14.56
C ALA A 271 4.24 25.01 -13.75
N GLN A 272 4.32 25.77 -12.65
CA GLN A 272 5.50 25.78 -11.79
C GLN A 272 5.65 24.44 -11.08
N ASN A 273 6.88 23.94 -11.07
CA ASN A 273 7.32 22.81 -10.29
C ASN A 273 8.08 23.33 -9.06
N ASP A 274 7.55 23.05 -7.88
CA ASP A 274 8.04 23.51 -6.59
C ASP A 274 9.14 22.60 -6.04
N ALA A 275 9.23 21.35 -6.49
CA ALA A 275 10.28 20.41 -6.10
C ALA A 275 10.92 19.75 -7.33
N GLY A 276 11.83 20.44 -8.01
CA GLY A 276 12.51 19.92 -9.19
C GLY A 276 12.55 20.91 -10.34
N THR A 277 12.81 20.40 -11.54
CA THR A 277 12.85 21.15 -12.80
C THR A 277 12.03 20.49 -13.91
N GLY A 278 11.32 19.40 -13.58
CA GLY A 278 10.45 18.71 -14.51
C GLY A 278 9.34 19.61 -15.04
N THR A 279 8.81 19.24 -16.20
CA THR A 279 7.72 19.95 -16.89
C THR A 279 6.52 19.03 -17.06
N LEU A 280 5.35 19.57 -17.44
CA LEU A 280 4.17 18.78 -17.86
C LEU A 280 3.98 18.77 -19.39
N GLY A 281 5.01 19.19 -20.11
CA GLY A 281 5.07 19.24 -21.58
C GLY A 281 4.66 20.58 -22.18
N GLY A 282 4.06 20.55 -23.37
CA GLY A 282 3.70 21.77 -24.10
C GLY A 282 2.35 22.38 -23.69
N ASN A 283 2.17 23.67 -23.99
CA ASN A 283 0.97 24.43 -23.66
C ASN A 283 -0.35 23.84 -24.19
N ALA A 284 -1.43 24.14 -23.48
CA ALA A 284 -2.80 23.76 -23.83
C ALA A 284 -3.78 24.81 -23.31
N ASP A 285 -4.54 25.45 -24.20
CA ASP A 285 -5.46 26.54 -23.85
C ASP A 285 -6.62 26.09 -22.95
N ASN A 286 -6.90 24.79 -22.93
CA ASN A 286 -7.95 24.15 -22.17
C ASN A 286 -7.44 23.36 -20.94
N ALA A 287 -6.22 23.66 -20.50
CA ALA A 287 -5.66 23.28 -19.20
C ALA A 287 -4.86 24.45 -18.63
N VAL A 288 -5.48 25.18 -17.70
CA VAL A 288 -4.94 26.42 -17.13
C VAL A 288 -5.06 26.38 -15.61
N THR A 289 -4.05 26.90 -14.91
CA THR A 289 -4.09 27.01 -13.45
C THR A 289 -5.08 28.08 -12.99
N SER A 290 -5.89 27.77 -11.98
CA SER A 290 -6.79 28.73 -11.35
C SER A 290 -7.19 28.28 -9.95
N GLY A 291 -7.11 29.18 -8.97
CA GLY A 291 -7.57 28.95 -7.60
C GLY A 291 -6.81 27.82 -6.90
N GLY A 292 -5.51 27.67 -7.19
CA GLY A 292 -4.69 26.58 -6.65
C GLY A 292 -4.85 25.23 -7.36
N ASN A 293 -5.51 25.18 -8.52
CA ASN A 293 -5.75 23.93 -9.26
C ASN A 293 -5.27 24.06 -10.70
N MET A 294 -4.86 22.95 -11.31
CA MET A 294 -4.92 22.80 -12.78
C MET A 294 -6.36 22.51 -13.20
N VAL A 295 -6.94 23.40 -14.02
CA VAL A 295 -8.33 23.31 -14.46
C VAL A 295 -8.40 22.85 -15.90
N PHE A 296 -8.92 21.63 -16.11
CA PHE A 296 -9.21 21.09 -17.44
C PHE A 296 -10.64 21.43 -17.85
N THR A 297 -10.80 21.98 -19.06
CA THR A 297 -12.11 22.38 -19.61
C THR A 297 -12.28 21.92 -21.05
N GLN A 298 -13.49 22.09 -21.61
CA GLN A 298 -13.73 21.84 -23.03
C GLN A 298 -12.81 22.71 -23.92
N GLY A 299 -12.20 22.08 -24.92
CA GLY A 299 -11.49 22.75 -26.00
C GLY A 299 -12.43 23.46 -26.97
N THR A 300 -11.85 23.99 -28.05
CA THR A 300 -12.55 24.76 -29.08
C THR A 300 -12.87 23.94 -30.34
N SER A 301 -12.28 22.75 -30.49
CA SER A 301 -12.42 21.86 -31.65
C SER A 301 -12.88 20.46 -31.26
N ASP A 302 -13.41 19.71 -32.23
CA ASP A 302 -13.75 18.27 -32.11
C ASP A 302 -12.50 17.36 -32.11
N THR A 303 -11.33 17.92 -32.40
CA THR A 303 -10.03 17.22 -32.34
C THR A 303 -9.17 17.59 -31.14
N ASP A 304 -9.65 18.45 -30.23
CA ASP A 304 -8.83 18.93 -29.14
C ASP A 304 -8.56 17.80 -28.14
N SER A 305 -7.28 17.52 -27.92
CA SER A 305 -6.82 16.54 -26.95
C SER A 305 -5.45 16.95 -26.43
N ILE A 306 -5.30 16.79 -25.13
CA ILE A 306 -4.05 16.99 -24.41
C ILE A 306 -3.38 15.63 -24.35
N PHE A 307 -2.31 15.49 -25.10
CA PHE A 307 -1.41 14.34 -25.00
C PHE A 307 0.00 14.91 -24.95
N ARG A 308 0.48 15.17 -23.73
CA ARG A 308 1.73 15.89 -23.49
C ARG A 308 2.72 14.97 -22.78
N ASN A 309 3.99 15.18 -23.12
CA ASN A 309 5.13 14.53 -22.48
C ASN A 309 5.89 15.64 -21.77
N GLY A 310 5.96 15.57 -20.46
CA GLY A 310 6.83 16.40 -19.66
C GLY A 310 8.08 15.64 -19.30
N ASP A 311 9.26 16.24 -19.43
CA ASP A 311 10.50 15.64 -18.93
C ASP A 311 10.52 15.73 -17.39
N ILE A 312 11.06 14.71 -16.71
CA ILE A 312 11.43 14.79 -15.29
C ILE A 312 12.86 15.32 -15.13
N THR A 313 13.20 15.80 -13.93
CA THR A 313 14.50 16.37 -13.54
C THR A 313 15.64 15.39 -13.76
N THR A 314 15.43 14.13 -13.37
CA THR A 314 16.40 13.06 -13.53
C THR A 314 15.79 11.95 -14.40
N PRO A 315 15.86 12.07 -15.74
CA PRO A 315 15.32 11.05 -16.65
C PRO A 315 16.18 9.78 -16.66
N ASP A 316 15.82 8.83 -17.52
CA ASP A 316 16.54 7.57 -17.77
C ASP A 316 16.60 6.64 -16.52
N GLN A 317 15.53 6.67 -15.70
CA GLN A 317 15.41 5.78 -14.54
C GLN A 317 15.09 4.36 -15.00
N THR A 318 15.97 3.40 -14.68
CA THR A 318 15.88 1.98 -15.13
C THR A 318 15.57 1.01 -14.00
N THR A 319 15.56 1.48 -12.76
CA THR A 319 15.42 0.70 -11.52
C THR A 319 14.78 1.58 -10.47
N GLY A 320 14.22 0.97 -9.42
CA GLY A 320 13.67 1.67 -8.27
C GLY A 320 12.15 1.77 -8.26
N ARG A 321 11.64 2.36 -7.17
CA ARG A 321 10.21 2.49 -6.87
C ARG A 321 9.82 3.96 -6.83
N PHE A 322 8.83 4.35 -7.63
CA PHE A 322 8.39 5.73 -7.79
C PHE A 322 6.92 5.90 -7.43
N GLY A 323 6.63 6.85 -6.54
CA GLY A 323 5.28 7.28 -6.23
C GLY A 323 4.83 8.39 -7.18
N MET A 324 3.59 8.36 -7.66
CA MET A 324 2.92 9.45 -8.36
C MET A 324 1.55 9.65 -7.72
N GLU A 325 1.29 10.84 -7.17
CA GLU A 325 0.07 11.16 -6.43
C GLU A 325 -0.56 12.44 -7.00
N TRP A 326 -1.88 12.46 -7.13
CA TRP A 326 -2.63 13.67 -7.43
C TRP A 326 -4.00 13.63 -6.77
N PHE A 327 -4.48 14.82 -6.42
CA PHE A 327 -5.80 15.01 -5.84
C PHE A 327 -6.73 15.71 -6.83
N VAL A 328 -7.96 15.21 -6.93
CA VAL A 328 -9.05 15.75 -7.75
C VAL A 328 -10.13 16.29 -6.81
N PRO A 329 -10.12 17.59 -6.47
CA PRO A 329 -11.14 18.18 -5.60
C PRO A 329 -12.54 18.07 -6.19
N SER A 330 -12.65 18.23 -7.51
CA SER A 330 -13.92 17.99 -8.20
C SER A 330 -13.71 17.58 -9.65
N ALA A 331 -14.63 16.76 -10.14
CA ALA A 331 -14.76 16.44 -11.55
C ALA A 331 -16.23 16.38 -11.93
N THR A 332 -16.60 17.07 -13.00
CA THR A 332 -17.94 17.03 -13.62
C THR A 332 -17.79 16.78 -15.11
N LEU A 333 -18.13 15.57 -15.56
CA LEU A 333 -18.17 15.17 -16.97
C LEU A 333 -19.59 14.71 -17.31
N SER A 334 -20.50 15.66 -17.45
CA SER A 334 -21.94 15.45 -17.55
C SER A 334 -22.53 15.81 -18.92
N GLY A 335 -21.88 16.72 -19.67
CA GLY A 335 -22.27 17.12 -21.02
C GLY A 335 -21.43 16.43 -22.10
N GLY A 336 -21.69 16.71 -23.38
CA GLY A 336 -21.02 16.01 -24.49
C GLY A 336 -21.46 14.54 -24.60
N ASP A 337 -20.65 13.73 -25.29
CA ASP A 337 -20.88 12.31 -25.50
C ASP A 337 -20.73 11.50 -24.21
N VAL A 338 -21.51 10.42 -24.11
CA VAL A 338 -21.57 9.57 -22.91
C VAL A 338 -20.30 8.74 -22.67
N THR A 339 -19.33 8.83 -23.59
CA THR A 339 -18.04 8.14 -23.56
C THR A 339 -16.98 8.99 -24.25
N GLY A 340 -15.78 9.07 -23.68
CA GLY A 340 -14.59 9.62 -24.36
C GLY A 340 -13.83 10.66 -23.52
N ALA A 341 -14.57 11.50 -22.79
CA ALA A 341 -14.02 12.55 -21.94
C ALA A 341 -13.15 11.96 -20.82
N ASN A 342 -11.88 12.34 -20.73
CA ASN A 342 -10.99 11.88 -19.67
C ASN A 342 -9.96 12.93 -19.27
N VAL A 343 -9.41 12.76 -18.07
CA VAL A 343 -8.22 13.43 -17.54
C VAL A 343 -7.41 12.40 -16.75
N GLY A 344 -6.09 12.39 -16.92
CA GLY A 344 -5.22 11.50 -16.14
C GLY A 344 -3.74 11.72 -16.40
N PHE A 345 -2.96 10.95 -15.64
CA PHE A 345 -1.50 11.03 -15.62
C PHE A 345 -0.88 9.64 -15.79
N GLY A 346 0.40 9.59 -16.14
CA GLY A 346 1.12 8.34 -16.30
C GLY A 346 2.62 8.53 -16.40
N MET A 347 3.35 7.42 -16.45
CA MET A 347 4.80 7.40 -16.66
C MET A 347 5.11 6.93 -18.07
N ARG A 348 6.21 7.42 -18.64
CA ARG A 348 6.58 7.16 -20.03
C ARG A 348 8.07 6.98 -20.21
N ASP A 349 8.38 6.03 -21.08
CA ASP A 349 9.68 5.82 -21.69
C ASP A 349 9.76 6.62 -23.00
N LYS A 350 10.65 7.60 -23.00
CA LYS A 350 10.92 8.50 -24.12
C LYS A 350 11.70 7.78 -25.22
N GLY A 351 12.65 6.94 -24.86
CA GLY A 351 13.51 6.19 -25.77
C GLY A 351 12.73 5.15 -26.59
N ALA A 352 11.90 4.35 -25.92
CA ALA A 352 10.98 3.38 -26.51
C ALA A 352 9.73 4.04 -27.11
N GLY A 353 9.41 5.26 -26.68
CA GLY A 353 8.24 5.98 -27.16
C GLY A 353 6.92 5.35 -26.70
N THR A 354 6.89 4.70 -25.55
CA THR A 354 5.72 4.04 -24.98
C THR A 354 5.42 4.54 -23.57
N ASP A 355 4.13 4.65 -23.24
CA ASP A 355 3.74 4.88 -21.86
C ASP A 355 3.91 3.56 -21.09
N LEU A 356 4.47 3.61 -19.88
CA LEU A 356 4.55 2.46 -18.97
C LEU A 356 3.13 2.09 -18.55
N PHE A 357 2.37 3.11 -18.16
CA PHE A 357 0.94 3.07 -17.85
C PHE A 357 0.37 4.49 -17.87
N ILE A 358 -0.96 4.57 -17.88
CA ILE A 358 -1.73 5.78 -17.61
C ILE A 358 -2.84 5.41 -16.63
N VAL A 359 -3.09 6.26 -15.64
CA VAL A 359 -4.26 6.18 -14.77
C VAL A 359 -5.10 7.44 -14.99
N ARG A 360 -6.40 7.26 -15.21
CA ARG A 360 -7.28 8.36 -15.63
C ARG A 360 -8.69 8.21 -15.09
N LEU A 361 -9.29 9.36 -14.83
CA LEU A 361 -10.73 9.49 -14.72
C LEU A 361 -11.29 9.57 -16.14
N HIS A 362 -12.21 8.68 -16.50
CA HIS A 362 -12.79 8.60 -17.83
C HIS A 362 -14.31 8.48 -17.72
N ARG A 363 -15.02 9.34 -18.44
CA ARG A 363 -16.45 9.18 -18.65
C ARG A 363 -16.67 8.09 -19.68
N GLN A 364 -17.43 7.08 -19.31
CA GLN A 364 -17.88 6.03 -20.23
C GLN A 364 -19.23 5.50 -19.75
N ASN A 365 -20.13 5.22 -20.70
CA ASN A 365 -21.49 4.75 -20.42
C ASN A 365 -22.27 5.61 -19.41
N SER A 366 -22.11 6.94 -19.49
CA SER A 366 -22.75 7.91 -18.58
C SER A 366 -22.30 7.82 -17.11
N SER A 367 -21.13 7.23 -16.86
CA SER A 367 -20.51 7.19 -15.53
C SER A 367 -19.05 7.61 -15.59
N LEU A 368 -18.54 8.15 -14.49
CA LEU A 368 -17.12 8.34 -14.23
C LEU A 368 -16.52 7.02 -13.76
N LEU A 369 -15.46 6.61 -14.43
CA LEU A 369 -14.67 5.44 -14.07
C LEU A 369 -13.23 5.85 -13.81
N LEU A 370 -12.63 5.31 -12.76
CA LEU A 370 -11.18 5.32 -12.64
C LEU A 370 -10.64 4.11 -13.40
N GLN A 371 -9.75 4.34 -14.35
CA GLN A 371 -9.23 3.32 -15.24
C GLN A 371 -7.72 3.39 -15.35
N THR A 372 -7.10 2.23 -15.53
CA THR A 372 -5.74 2.16 -16.07
C THR A 372 -5.80 1.95 -17.57
N ARG A 373 -4.81 2.48 -18.28
CA ARG A 373 -4.51 2.16 -19.67
C ARG A 373 -3.07 1.69 -19.76
N VAL A 374 -2.88 0.44 -20.14
CA VAL A 374 -1.57 -0.19 -20.35
C VAL A 374 -1.48 -0.61 -21.82
N GLY A 375 -0.62 0.05 -22.58
CA GLY A 375 -0.62 -0.02 -24.05
C GLY A 375 -1.99 0.36 -24.65
N ASN A 376 -2.69 -0.65 -25.18
CA ASN A 376 -4.02 -0.48 -25.79
C ASN A 376 -5.16 -1.04 -24.93
N THR A 377 -4.85 -1.62 -23.78
CA THR A 377 -5.84 -2.21 -22.88
C THR A 377 -6.28 -1.18 -21.86
N ASN A 378 -7.59 -0.99 -21.72
CA ASN A 378 -8.17 -0.21 -20.63
C ASN A 378 -8.78 -1.16 -19.61
N THR A 379 -8.43 -1.00 -18.35
CA THR A 379 -8.99 -1.78 -17.24
C THR A 379 -9.70 -0.83 -16.30
N THR A 380 -10.97 -1.12 -16.00
CA THR A 380 -11.73 -0.34 -15.01
C THR A 380 -11.33 -0.81 -13.62
N LEU A 381 -10.87 0.12 -12.79
CA LEU A 381 -10.60 -0.11 -11.37
C LEU A 381 -11.86 0.06 -10.54
N VAL A 382 -12.62 1.13 -10.81
CA VAL A 382 -13.92 1.39 -10.18
C VAL A 382 -14.83 2.16 -11.13
N ASP A 383 -16.13 1.85 -11.05
CA ASP A 383 -17.23 2.63 -11.62
C ASP A 383 -17.92 3.38 -10.48
N PHE A 384 -17.87 4.72 -10.51
CA PHE A 384 -18.50 5.54 -9.46
C PHE A 384 -20.03 5.64 -9.61
N GLY A 385 -20.60 5.19 -10.74
CA GLY A 385 -22.02 5.25 -11.04
C GLY A 385 -22.58 6.68 -11.24
N VAL A 386 -21.73 7.69 -11.34
CA VAL A 386 -22.08 9.11 -11.37
C VAL A 386 -21.23 9.88 -12.36
N THR A 387 -21.73 11.02 -12.87
CA THR A 387 -20.97 11.92 -13.76
C THR A 387 -20.23 13.04 -13.03
N THR A 388 -20.37 13.09 -11.70
CA THR A 388 -19.75 14.11 -10.86
C THR A 388 -19.23 13.47 -9.58
N ILE A 389 -18.00 13.81 -9.20
CA ILE A 389 -17.34 13.38 -7.96
C ILE A 389 -16.62 14.56 -7.30
N THR A 390 -16.34 14.43 -6.00
CA THR A 390 -15.51 15.35 -5.24
C THR A 390 -14.48 14.59 -4.40
N ASP A 391 -13.36 15.25 -4.12
CA ASP A 391 -12.33 14.79 -3.20
C ASP A 391 -11.75 13.41 -3.51
N LEU A 392 -11.45 13.13 -4.79
CA LEU A 392 -10.80 11.89 -5.18
C LEU A 392 -9.28 12.02 -5.03
N ASN A 393 -8.69 11.28 -4.09
CA ASN A 393 -7.24 11.07 -4.06
C ASN A 393 -6.87 9.86 -4.92
N VAL A 394 -5.79 9.98 -5.70
CA VAL A 394 -5.23 8.86 -6.46
C VAL A 394 -3.72 8.84 -6.26
N SER A 395 -3.18 7.68 -5.87
CA SER A 395 -1.75 7.46 -5.81
C SER A 395 -1.36 6.19 -6.56
N VAL A 396 -0.20 6.23 -7.19
CA VAL A 396 0.37 5.16 -7.99
C VAL A 396 1.76 4.87 -7.47
N VAL A 397 2.09 3.59 -7.28
CA VAL A 397 3.45 3.16 -6.95
C VAL A 397 3.96 2.30 -8.08
N ALA A 398 4.89 2.83 -8.87
CA ALA A 398 5.55 2.10 -9.95
C ALA A 398 6.84 1.47 -9.44
N ASP A 399 7.06 0.19 -9.73
CA ASP A 399 8.24 -0.55 -9.36
C ASP A 399 8.91 -1.06 -10.65
N LEU A 400 9.99 -0.38 -11.05
CA LEU A 400 10.72 -0.68 -12.28
C LEU A 400 11.52 -1.99 -12.17
N ASP A 401 11.81 -2.45 -10.95
CA ASP A 401 12.57 -3.68 -10.71
C ASP A 401 11.71 -4.93 -10.93
N THR A 402 10.40 -4.80 -10.73
CA THR A 402 9.40 -5.86 -10.93
C THR A 402 8.54 -5.66 -12.18
N ASP A 403 8.70 -4.55 -12.90
CA ASP A 403 7.87 -4.14 -14.04
C ASP A 403 6.36 -4.10 -13.70
N THR A 404 6.02 -3.72 -12.46
CA THR A 404 4.63 -3.61 -11.99
C THR A 404 4.32 -2.27 -11.35
N PHE A 405 3.04 -1.93 -11.27
CA PHE A 405 2.58 -0.76 -10.54
C PHE A 405 1.31 -1.05 -9.76
N ASP A 406 1.11 -0.25 -8.72
CA ASP A 406 -0.03 -0.30 -7.84
C ASP A 406 -0.84 0.99 -8.00
N VAL A 407 -2.16 0.91 -7.89
CA VAL A 407 -3.03 2.09 -7.89
C VAL A 407 -3.88 2.07 -6.64
N HIS A 408 -3.84 3.16 -5.87
CA HIS A 408 -4.68 3.42 -4.71
C HIS A 408 -5.61 4.59 -5.01
N TRP A 409 -6.84 4.52 -4.52
CA TRP A 409 -7.78 5.61 -4.65
C TRP A 409 -8.75 5.69 -3.47
N GLN A 410 -9.19 6.90 -3.15
CA GLN A 410 -10.13 7.17 -2.06
C GLN A 410 -11.00 8.37 -2.41
N LEU A 411 -12.29 8.29 -2.08
CA LEU A 411 -13.24 9.39 -2.27
C LEU A 411 -13.58 10.04 -0.92
N GLY A 412 -13.20 11.29 -0.74
CA GLY A 412 -13.30 12.02 0.53
C GLY A 412 -12.68 11.24 1.69
N ASP A 413 -13.32 11.30 2.85
CA ASP A 413 -12.92 10.52 4.04
C ASP A 413 -13.44 9.06 4.00
N GLY A 414 -13.83 8.57 2.82
CA GLY A 414 -14.38 7.23 2.64
C GLY A 414 -13.35 6.11 2.82
N ILE A 415 -13.76 4.88 2.50
CA ILE A 415 -12.86 3.73 2.45
C ILE A 415 -11.99 3.83 1.20
N GLY A 416 -10.68 3.78 1.38
CA GLY A 416 -9.73 3.71 0.28
C GLY A 416 -9.68 2.30 -0.30
N ASN A 417 -9.22 2.18 -1.54
CA ASN A 417 -9.12 0.93 -2.27
C ASN A 417 -7.82 0.89 -3.04
N CYS A 418 -7.32 -0.32 -3.32
CA CYS A 418 -6.18 -0.47 -4.21
C CYS A 418 -6.21 -1.75 -5.03
N VAL A 419 -5.44 -1.71 -6.12
CA VAL A 419 -5.03 -2.87 -6.91
C VAL A 419 -3.52 -2.78 -7.11
N SER A 420 -2.80 -3.81 -6.68
CA SER A 420 -1.33 -3.85 -6.64
C SER A 420 -0.76 -4.99 -7.50
N GLY A 421 0.37 -4.77 -8.14
CA GLY A 421 1.01 -5.74 -9.04
C GLY A 421 0.43 -5.74 -10.46
N ILE A 422 -0.08 -4.60 -10.94
CA ILE A 422 -0.53 -4.45 -12.33
C ILE A 422 0.72 -4.39 -13.23
N ALA A 423 0.81 -5.28 -14.22
CA ALA A 423 1.93 -5.28 -15.15
C ALA A 423 2.00 -3.98 -15.99
N MET A 424 3.20 -3.45 -16.17
CA MET A 424 3.47 -2.34 -17.09
C MET A 424 3.36 -2.78 -18.56
N ALA A 425 3.40 -1.82 -19.49
CA ALA A 425 3.20 -2.07 -20.92
C ALA A 425 4.24 -3.01 -21.54
N ALA A 426 5.46 -3.02 -20.98
CA ALA A 426 6.54 -3.94 -21.34
C ALA A 426 7.52 -4.04 -20.16
N THR A 427 8.41 -5.02 -20.23
CA THR A 427 9.49 -5.22 -19.25
C THR A 427 10.72 -4.38 -19.59
N GLY A 428 11.40 -3.83 -18.59
CA GLY A 428 12.64 -3.07 -18.75
C GLY A 428 12.44 -1.72 -19.43
N LEU A 429 11.29 -1.08 -19.21
CA LEU A 429 11.04 0.29 -19.65
C LEU A 429 11.70 1.30 -18.71
N GLU A 430 12.07 2.44 -19.25
CA GLU A 430 12.68 3.55 -18.51
C GLU A 430 11.62 4.58 -18.11
N PHE A 431 11.74 5.17 -16.92
CA PHE A 431 10.95 6.32 -16.53
C PHE A 431 11.69 7.62 -16.86
N ASP A 432 11.23 8.29 -17.92
CA ASP A 432 11.82 9.53 -18.46
C ASP A 432 10.88 10.72 -18.39
N GLN A 433 9.59 10.45 -18.52
CA GLN A 433 8.60 11.48 -18.79
C GLN A 433 7.30 11.24 -18.04
N VAL A 434 6.71 12.33 -17.57
CA VAL A 434 5.32 12.37 -17.14
C VAL A 434 4.41 12.49 -18.37
N ARG A 435 3.41 11.62 -18.44
CA ARG A 435 2.34 11.67 -19.42
C ARG A 435 1.16 12.41 -18.83
N THR A 436 0.74 13.51 -19.43
CA THR A 436 -0.58 14.12 -19.19
C THR A 436 -1.51 13.77 -20.34
N THR A 437 -2.68 13.22 -20.02
CA THR A 437 -3.72 12.88 -20.99
C THR A 437 -5.04 13.55 -20.64
N ALA A 438 -5.68 14.17 -21.63
CA ALA A 438 -7.08 14.55 -21.54
C ALA A 438 -7.71 14.62 -22.94
N ASN A 439 -8.88 14.01 -23.13
CA ASN A 439 -9.65 14.14 -24.37
C ASN A 439 -10.70 15.22 -24.21
N THR A 440 -10.31 16.48 -24.32
CA THR A 440 -11.10 17.67 -24.01
C THR A 440 -11.91 18.23 -25.19
N ASN A 441 -12.11 17.44 -26.25
CA ASN A 441 -12.75 17.92 -27.48
C ASN A 441 -14.24 18.26 -27.28
N THR A 442 -14.80 19.02 -28.23
CA THR A 442 -16.19 19.48 -28.19
C THR A 442 -17.25 18.39 -28.42
N LEU A 443 -16.86 17.18 -28.85
CA LEU A 443 -17.77 16.04 -28.96
C LEU A 443 -17.94 15.36 -27.60
N ASP A 444 -16.83 15.07 -26.94
CA ASP A 444 -16.76 14.28 -25.71
C ASP A 444 -17.11 15.10 -24.46
N TRP A 445 -16.68 16.37 -24.41
CA TRP A 445 -16.93 17.25 -23.26
C TRP A 445 -18.13 18.16 -23.52
N GLY A 446 -18.90 18.44 -22.47
CA GLY A 446 -19.84 19.55 -22.43
C GLY A 446 -19.16 20.89 -22.15
N ALA A 447 -19.78 22.00 -22.59
CA ALA A 447 -19.25 23.34 -22.38
C ALA A 447 -19.14 23.78 -20.91
N ALA A 448 -19.78 23.06 -19.99
CA ALA A 448 -19.70 23.29 -18.54
C ALA A 448 -18.98 22.15 -17.80
N ASP A 449 -18.43 21.17 -18.53
CA ASP A 449 -17.65 20.10 -17.93
C ASP A 449 -16.28 20.62 -17.52
N GLU A 450 -15.81 20.15 -16.37
CA GLU A 450 -14.60 20.61 -15.71
C GLU A 450 -13.99 19.49 -14.87
N VAL A 451 -12.66 19.40 -14.84
CA VAL A 451 -11.92 18.59 -13.88
C VAL A 451 -10.84 19.45 -13.25
N LEU A 452 -10.83 19.50 -11.92
CA LEU A 452 -9.81 20.18 -11.13
C LEU A 452 -8.79 19.17 -10.65
N VAL A 453 -7.50 19.52 -10.73
CA VAL A 453 -6.41 18.78 -10.11
C VAL A 453 -5.67 19.75 -9.19
N ASP A 454 -5.64 19.48 -7.89
CA ASP A 454 -5.04 20.36 -6.87
C ASP A 454 -3.52 20.33 -6.94
N TYR A 455 -2.96 19.12 -7.00
CA TYR A 455 -1.52 18.92 -7.14
C TYR A 455 -1.21 17.66 -7.94
N LEU A 456 0.03 17.56 -8.41
CA LEU A 456 0.64 16.32 -8.87
C LEU A 456 2.04 16.22 -8.25
N VAL A 457 2.32 15.17 -7.50
CA VAL A 457 3.63 14.94 -6.89
C VAL A 457 4.21 13.60 -7.35
N ILE A 458 5.51 13.60 -7.60
CA ILE A 458 6.29 12.39 -7.91
C ILE A 458 7.39 12.23 -6.87
N ARG A 459 7.59 11.02 -6.38
CA ARG A 459 8.54 10.67 -5.31
C ARG A 459 9.39 9.49 -5.74
N ASP A 460 10.67 9.51 -5.41
CA ASP A 460 11.49 8.28 -5.41
C ASP A 460 11.36 7.64 -4.03
N LEU A 461 10.64 6.53 -3.95
CA LEU A 461 10.33 5.84 -2.68
C LEU A 461 11.54 5.09 -2.11
N ASN A 462 12.60 4.93 -2.90
CA ASN A 462 13.86 4.36 -2.45
C ASN A 462 14.84 5.44 -1.98
N ALA A 463 14.55 6.71 -2.24
CA ALA A 463 15.38 7.80 -1.79
C ALA A 463 15.45 7.82 -0.25
N PRO A 464 16.63 8.04 0.34
CA PRO A 464 16.77 8.17 1.78
C PRO A 464 15.86 9.29 2.28
N THR A 465 14.97 8.95 3.22
CA THR A 465 14.11 9.93 3.89
C THR A 465 14.85 10.71 4.96
N ASP A 466 15.94 10.14 5.48
CA ASP A 466 16.84 10.79 6.43
C ASP A 466 18.00 11.44 5.68
N LEU A 467 18.01 12.77 5.65
CA LEU A 467 19.15 13.55 5.18
C LEU A 467 20.27 13.46 6.20
N SER A 468 21.40 12.88 5.81
CA SER A 468 22.59 12.82 6.65
C SER A 468 23.64 13.81 6.17
N LEU A 469 24.04 14.72 7.06
CA LEU A 469 25.15 15.63 6.85
C LEU A 469 26.19 15.39 7.93
N SER A 470 27.39 15.02 7.50
CA SER A 470 28.56 14.90 8.35
C SER A 470 29.47 16.11 8.15
N ILE A 471 29.96 16.68 9.25
CA ILE A 471 30.95 17.75 9.23
C ILE A 471 32.26 17.17 9.74
N VAL A 472 33.29 17.15 8.89
CA VAL A 472 34.63 16.69 9.26
C VAL A 472 35.63 17.83 9.12
N GLN A 473 36.80 17.66 9.74
CA GLN A 473 37.88 18.64 9.62
C GLN A 473 38.43 18.65 8.18
N GLY A 474 38.50 19.84 7.58
CA GLY A 474 39.04 20.03 6.24
C GLY A 474 40.57 19.91 6.16
N PRO A 475 41.13 19.84 4.94
CA PRO A 475 42.57 19.65 4.72
C PRO A 475 43.42 20.86 5.12
N GLY A 476 42.84 22.07 5.13
CA GLY A 476 43.48 23.31 5.58
C GLY A 476 43.12 23.73 7.00
N ALA A 477 43.95 24.59 7.59
CA ALA A 477 43.66 25.20 8.88
C ALA A 477 42.46 26.16 8.77
N GLY A 478 41.41 25.90 9.53
CA GLY A 478 40.17 26.69 9.47
C GLY A 478 39.26 26.29 8.30
N GLU A 479 39.37 25.07 7.80
CA GLU A 479 38.46 24.49 6.83
C GLU A 479 37.67 23.34 7.45
N ILE A 480 36.44 23.18 6.97
CA ILE A 480 35.61 21.99 7.22
C ILE A 480 35.24 21.37 5.88
N THR A 481 35.02 20.06 5.89
CA THR A 481 34.46 19.35 4.75
C THR A 481 33.07 18.85 5.16
N LEU A 482 32.08 19.30 4.41
CA LEU A 482 30.70 18.86 4.50
C LEU A 482 30.56 17.61 3.63
N VAL A 483 30.07 16.52 4.22
CA VAL A 483 29.99 15.20 3.59
C VAL A 483 28.57 14.68 3.68
N TRP A 484 27.99 14.29 2.56
CA TRP A 484 26.66 13.65 2.52
C TRP A 484 26.62 12.55 1.45
N PRO A 485 25.76 11.54 1.59
CA PRO A 485 25.70 10.43 0.63
C PRO A 485 25.28 10.88 -0.77
N ILE A 486 25.83 10.25 -1.81
CA ILE A 486 25.39 10.49 -3.21
C ILE A 486 23.96 10.00 -3.42
N ALA A 487 23.51 9.03 -2.64
CA ALA A 487 22.12 8.56 -2.63
C ALA A 487 21.12 9.60 -2.10
N THR A 488 21.58 10.76 -1.60
CA THR A 488 20.71 11.86 -1.20
C THR A 488 19.79 12.29 -2.36
N PRO A 489 18.50 12.60 -2.11
CA PRO A 489 17.59 13.11 -3.13
C PRO A 489 18.18 14.26 -3.96
N ALA A 490 17.99 14.24 -5.28
CA ALA A 490 18.60 15.22 -6.20
C ALA A 490 18.15 16.67 -5.95
N ASN A 491 16.98 16.86 -5.32
CA ASN A 491 16.46 18.17 -4.92
C ASN A 491 16.98 18.65 -3.54
N ALA A 492 17.83 17.88 -2.86
CA ALA A 492 18.38 18.30 -1.59
C ALA A 492 19.35 19.48 -1.76
N VAL A 493 19.15 20.53 -0.98
CA VAL A 493 19.94 21.76 -0.95
C VAL A 493 20.77 21.78 0.33
N LEU A 494 22.07 22.01 0.18
CA LEU A 494 22.95 22.30 1.29
C LEU A 494 22.80 23.76 1.68
N GLU A 495 22.43 24.01 2.94
CA GLU A 495 22.15 25.34 3.46
C GLU A 495 23.03 25.65 4.67
N GLU A 496 23.35 26.94 4.86
CA GLU A 496 23.99 27.46 6.05
C GLU A 496 23.17 28.57 6.72
N SER A 497 23.38 28.73 8.02
CA SER A 497 22.86 29.85 8.79
C SER A 497 23.86 30.26 9.88
N THR A 498 23.82 31.52 10.28
CA THR A 498 24.61 32.05 11.41
C THR A 498 23.81 32.12 12.72
N ASP A 499 22.52 31.76 12.68
CA ASP A 499 21.59 31.74 13.82
C ASP A 499 20.61 30.54 13.71
N LEU A 500 20.02 30.12 14.83
CA LEU A 500 18.99 29.05 14.92
C LEU A 500 17.67 29.61 15.51
N GLY A 501 17.37 30.87 15.22
CA GLY A 501 16.23 31.60 15.78
C GLY A 501 14.92 31.36 15.02
N ALA A 502 13.78 31.73 15.62
CA ALA A 502 12.45 31.46 15.05
C ALA A 502 12.10 32.20 13.72
N SER A 503 13.06 32.92 13.12
CA SER A 503 12.92 33.62 11.84
C SER A 503 14.17 33.44 10.97
N ASP A 504 14.67 32.21 10.89
CA ASP A 504 15.94 31.90 10.22
C ASP A 504 15.90 32.18 8.71
N ALA A 505 16.91 32.90 8.23
CA ALA A 505 17.25 33.01 6.81
C ALA A 505 18.35 31.99 6.50
N TRP A 506 17.94 30.75 6.25
CA TRP A 506 18.84 29.73 5.69
C TRP A 506 19.18 30.15 4.27
N GLU A 507 20.47 30.12 3.94
CA GLU A 507 20.96 30.42 2.60
C GLU A 507 21.69 29.21 2.01
N GLN A 508 21.55 29.01 0.70
CA GLN A 508 22.22 27.91 0.02
C GLN A 508 23.74 28.10 0.09
N VAL A 509 24.46 27.06 0.52
CA VAL A 509 25.93 27.03 0.49
C VAL A 509 26.40 27.04 -0.94
N VAL A 510 27.14 28.08 -1.33
CA VAL A 510 27.67 28.22 -2.69
C VAL A 510 28.92 27.37 -2.85
N GLY A 511 28.84 26.30 -3.64
CA GLY A 511 29.96 25.44 -3.97
C GLY A 511 29.56 24.29 -4.88
N VAL A 512 30.54 23.71 -5.58
CA VAL A 512 30.33 22.48 -6.35
C VAL A 512 30.93 21.33 -5.54
N PRO A 513 30.12 20.41 -4.99
CA PRO A 513 30.65 19.24 -4.31
C PRO A 513 31.41 18.34 -5.29
N VAL A 514 32.33 17.55 -4.77
CA VAL A 514 33.05 16.53 -5.53
C VAL A 514 32.58 15.16 -5.06
N GLU A 515 32.36 14.24 -6.00
CA GLU A 515 32.10 12.84 -5.68
C GLU A 515 33.37 12.15 -5.20
N ASN A 516 33.30 11.53 -4.02
CA ASN A 516 34.37 10.72 -3.44
C ASN A 516 33.78 9.41 -2.88
N GLY A 517 33.85 8.34 -3.67
CA GLY A 517 33.20 7.08 -3.33
C GLY A 517 31.69 7.25 -3.35
N ASP A 518 31.02 6.87 -2.26
CA ASP A 518 29.55 6.96 -2.14
C ASP A 518 29.08 8.30 -1.55
N ASN A 519 29.96 9.31 -1.46
CA ASN A 519 29.66 10.61 -0.85
C ASN A 519 29.96 11.80 -1.77
N PHE A 520 29.15 12.84 -1.63
CA PHE A 520 29.51 14.20 -2.01
C PHE A 520 30.34 14.84 -0.90
N GLU A 521 31.41 15.53 -1.28
CA GLU A 521 32.26 16.30 -0.38
C GLU A 521 32.36 17.75 -0.86
N LEU A 522 32.08 18.71 0.03
CA LEU A 522 32.32 20.12 -0.20
C LEU A 522 33.20 20.69 0.91
N THR A 523 34.41 21.13 0.56
CA THR A 523 35.31 21.79 1.50
C THR A 523 35.10 23.30 1.46
N ILE A 524 34.84 23.90 2.61
CA ILE A 524 34.63 25.34 2.77
C ILE A 524 35.56 25.90 3.84
N SER A 525 35.98 27.14 3.66
CA SER A 525 36.76 27.87 4.65
C SER A 525 35.84 28.53 5.67
N THR A 526 36.15 28.37 6.97
CA THR A 526 35.45 29.03 8.09
C THR A 526 36.38 30.03 8.79
N PRO A 527 36.75 31.16 8.14
CA PRO A 527 37.66 32.12 8.74
C PRO A 527 36.95 32.96 9.81
N GLY A 528 37.02 32.52 11.07
CA GLY A 528 36.82 33.36 12.27
C GLY A 528 35.45 34.02 12.45
N THR A 529 34.41 33.52 11.78
CA THR A 529 33.00 33.98 11.84
C THR A 529 32.24 33.29 13.00
N PRO A 530 31.04 33.77 13.40
CA PRO A 530 30.18 33.11 14.40
C PRO A 530 29.94 31.64 14.03
N ALA A 531 29.45 30.83 14.97
CA ALA A 531 29.14 29.42 14.70
C ALA A 531 28.17 29.33 13.50
N ASN A 532 28.67 28.85 12.35
CA ASN A 532 27.82 28.51 11.22
C ASN A 532 27.18 27.15 11.49
N PHE A 533 25.88 27.08 11.27
CA PHE A 533 25.10 25.85 11.27
C PHE A 533 24.91 25.43 9.81
N TYR A 534 25.00 24.14 9.56
CA TYR A 534 24.79 23.57 8.23
C TYR A 534 23.69 22.53 8.31
N ARG A 535 22.85 22.49 7.30
CA ARG A 535 21.88 21.42 7.12
C ARG A 535 21.78 21.04 5.66
N LEU A 536 21.33 19.82 5.44
CA LEU A 536 20.85 19.37 4.15
C LEU A 536 19.33 19.40 4.25
N ASN A 537 18.66 20.04 3.29
CA ASN A 537 17.22 20.22 3.29
C ASN A 537 16.64 19.84 1.93
N THR A 538 15.54 19.10 1.89
CA THR A 538 14.74 18.93 0.67
C THR A 538 13.58 19.94 0.76
N PRO A 539 13.47 20.90 -0.17
CA PRO A 539 12.41 21.90 -0.19
C PRO A 539 11.00 21.32 -0.15
#